data_AF-A0A173KYJ1-F1
#
_entry.id   AF-A0A173KYJ1-F1
#
_cell.length_a   1.000
_cell.length_b   1.000
_cell.length_c   1.000
_cell.angle_alpha   90.00
_cell.angle_beta   90.00
_cell.angle_gamma   90.00
#
_symmetry.space_group_name_H-M   'P 1'
#
loop_
_entity.id
_entity.type
_entity.pdbx_description
1 polymer ?
#
loop_
_entity_poly.entity_id
_entity_poly.type
_entity_poly.pdbx_seq_one_letter_code
_entity_poly.pdbx_strand_id
1 'polypeptide(L)'
;MTAKRAHNLYMEAVRQGRASRSQRKNKPRTMSDKIAIFSRDVEPNLGNKIIYEVTEDDLISLVEKKWKTAQVRASRLAAELKVFFGWAASLRGKEVSLTVDPARRLGDLRFPETPRSRKLGMDELDWFLGGLAQEPRHFRRGMLLWLLIAARFSEVVFAKTSELVHGIWTIPAERSKNGQAHRIALAPWGLRLFHSNSEWLFPAEKVEGPRHKVGTKPEIGFWRAWKKWPDDD
;
A
#
# COMPACT_ATOMS: atom_id res chain seq x y z
N MET A 1 -6.65 30.53 7.83
CA MET A 1 -7.08 29.31 7.08
C MET A 1 -6.94 28.10 8.00
N THR A 2 -7.89 27.16 7.99
CA THR A 2 -7.81 25.92 8.80
C THR A 2 -6.84 24.91 8.21
N ALA A 3 -6.27 24.03 9.04
CA ALA A 3 -5.38 22.96 8.58
C ALA A 3 -6.08 22.01 7.59
N LYS A 4 -7.38 21.73 7.78
CA LYS A 4 -8.20 20.96 6.83
C LYS A 4 -8.28 21.62 5.47
N ARG A 5 -8.52 22.93 5.42
CA ARG A 5 -8.57 23.66 4.14
C ARG A 5 -7.20 23.67 3.46
N ALA A 6 -6.12 23.87 4.20
CA ALA A 6 -4.77 23.79 3.67
C ALA A 6 -4.42 22.39 3.15
N HIS A 7 -4.88 21.33 3.84
CA HIS A 7 -4.69 19.96 3.39
C HIS A 7 -5.47 19.65 2.10
N ASN A 8 -6.67 20.23 1.92
CA ASN A 8 -7.40 20.07 0.67
C ASN A 8 -6.62 20.66 -0.52
N LEU A 9 -6.05 21.86 -0.35
CA LEU A 9 -5.16 22.50 -1.33
C LEU A 9 -3.92 21.64 -1.62
N TYR A 10 -3.29 21.12 -0.56
CA TYR A 10 -2.19 20.16 -0.70
C TYR A 10 -2.61 18.94 -1.54
N MET A 11 -3.77 18.35 -1.28
CA MET A 11 -4.25 17.19 -2.01
C MET A 11 -4.61 17.50 -3.47
N GLU A 12 -5.07 18.71 -3.78
CA GLU A 12 -5.21 19.19 -5.16
C GLU A 12 -3.85 19.26 -5.87
N ALA A 13 -2.84 19.84 -5.21
CA ALA A 13 -1.48 19.87 -5.72
C ALA A 13 -0.91 18.46 -5.91
N VAL A 14 -1.20 17.51 -5.00
CA VAL A 14 -0.79 16.09 -5.14
C VAL A 14 -1.44 15.45 -6.36
N ARG A 15 -2.74 15.66 -6.59
CA ARG A 15 -3.45 15.13 -7.78
C ARG A 15 -2.88 15.66 -9.09
N GLN A 16 -2.48 16.92 -9.08
CA GLN A 16 -1.90 17.60 -10.24
C GLN A 16 -0.40 17.30 -10.41
N GLY A 17 0.24 16.59 -9.46
CA GLY A 17 1.67 16.33 -9.45
C GLY A 17 2.52 17.51 -8.95
N ARG A 18 1.92 18.65 -8.61
CA ARG A 18 2.59 19.91 -8.25
C ARG A 18 3.10 19.95 -6.80
N ALA A 19 2.73 18.96 -5.98
CA ALA A 19 3.17 18.91 -4.58
C ALA A 19 4.66 18.57 -4.41
N SER A 20 5.28 17.91 -5.39
CA SER A 20 6.68 17.46 -5.31
C SER A 20 7.57 18.15 -6.35
N ARG A 21 8.89 18.20 -6.09
CA ARG A 21 9.87 18.77 -7.04
C ARG A 21 9.95 18.01 -8.36
N SER A 22 9.75 16.70 -8.33
CA SER A 22 9.79 15.85 -9.53
C SER A 22 8.56 16.01 -10.42
N GLN A 23 7.54 16.75 -9.97
CA GLN A 23 6.27 16.99 -10.65
C GLN A 23 5.53 15.71 -11.08
N ARG A 24 5.86 14.57 -10.45
CA ARG A 24 5.25 13.29 -10.76
C ARG A 24 3.90 13.17 -10.06
N LYS A 25 2.89 12.70 -10.80
CA LYS A 25 1.58 12.35 -10.24
C LYS A 25 1.71 11.11 -9.35
N ASN A 26 1.09 11.17 -8.18
CA ASN A 26 1.08 10.04 -7.25
C ASN A 26 0.12 8.94 -7.75
N LYS A 27 0.47 7.67 -7.49
CA LYS A 27 -0.43 6.54 -7.76
C LYS A 27 -1.74 6.70 -6.94
N PRO A 28 -2.91 6.28 -7.45
CA PRO A 28 -4.20 6.43 -6.75
C PRO A 28 -4.19 5.86 -5.33
N ARG A 29 -3.55 4.70 -5.13
CA ARG A 29 -3.41 4.08 -3.81
C ARG A 29 -2.67 4.99 -2.83
N THR A 30 -1.57 5.61 -3.27
CA THR A 30 -0.78 6.54 -2.46
C THR A 30 -1.59 7.78 -2.09
N MET A 31 -2.38 8.33 -3.01
CA MET A 31 -3.27 9.46 -2.71
C MET A 31 -4.34 9.07 -1.69
N SER A 32 -4.94 7.89 -1.84
CA SER A 32 -5.91 7.34 -0.87
C SER A 32 -5.28 7.14 0.51
N ASP A 33 -4.04 6.66 0.59
CA ASP A 33 -3.32 6.54 1.87
C ASP A 33 -3.09 7.90 2.53
N LYS A 34 -2.67 8.93 1.78
CA LYS A 34 -2.49 10.29 2.31
C LYS A 34 -3.78 10.84 2.92
N ILE A 35 -4.90 10.73 2.18
CA ILE A 35 -6.24 11.13 2.66
C ILE A 35 -6.64 10.35 3.91
N ALA A 36 -6.37 9.03 3.93
CA ALA A 36 -6.72 8.18 5.07
C ALA A 36 -5.89 8.50 6.32
N ILE A 37 -4.60 8.84 6.16
CA ILE A 37 -3.76 9.31 7.27
C ILE A 37 -4.33 10.62 7.81
N PHE A 38 -4.59 11.61 6.93
CA PHE A 38 -5.13 12.89 7.38
C PHE A 38 -6.47 12.74 8.09
N SER A 39 -7.45 12.10 7.46
CA SER A 39 -8.81 12.01 8.00
C SER A 39 -8.90 11.22 9.31
N ARG A 40 -8.07 10.19 9.49
CA ARG A 40 -8.10 9.35 10.70
C ARG A 40 -7.22 9.86 11.81
N ASP A 41 -6.06 10.39 11.46
CA ASP A 41 -4.98 10.61 12.41
C ASP A 41 -4.66 12.10 12.63
N VAL A 42 -5.04 13.02 11.72
CA VAL A 42 -4.74 14.46 11.83
C VAL A 42 -6.01 15.30 12.04
N GLU A 43 -7.02 15.09 11.20
CA GLU A 43 -8.26 15.87 11.15
C GLU A 43 -8.99 15.94 12.50
N PRO A 44 -9.13 14.86 13.29
CA PRO A 44 -9.86 14.92 14.56
C PRO A 44 -9.29 15.90 15.58
N ASN A 45 -7.98 16.15 15.54
CA ASN A 45 -7.28 16.99 16.51
C ASN A 45 -6.91 18.35 15.95
N LEU A 46 -6.41 18.40 14.71
CA LEU A 46 -5.83 19.60 14.12
C LEU A 46 -6.65 20.15 12.95
N GLY A 47 -7.63 19.42 12.42
CA GLY A 47 -8.34 19.79 11.19
C GLY A 47 -8.98 21.18 11.24
N ASN A 48 -9.58 21.53 12.38
CA ASN A 48 -10.26 22.82 12.59
C ASN A 48 -9.31 23.93 13.09
N LYS A 49 -8.10 23.59 13.55
CA LYS A 49 -7.11 24.56 14.02
C LYS A 49 -6.62 25.43 12.86
N ILE A 50 -6.29 26.69 13.14
CA ILE A 50 -5.65 27.57 12.16
C ILE A 50 -4.26 27.01 11.86
N ILE A 51 -3.93 26.81 10.59
CA ILE A 51 -2.66 26.17 10.21
C ILE A 51 -1.43 26.95 10.70
N TYR A 52 -1.53 28.28 10.78
CA TYR A 52 -0.48 29.17 11.27
C TYR A 52 -0.26 29.09 12.78
N GLU A 53 -1.18 28.48 13.52
CA GLU A 53 -1.10 28.27 14.97
C GLU A 53 -0.70 26.84 15.34
N VAL A 54 -0.50 25.98 14.34
CA VAL A 54 -0.02 24.61 14.59
C VAL A 54 1.45 24.70 14.99
N THR A 55 1.74 24.25 16.21
CA THR A 55 3.09 24.24 16.77
C THR A 55 3.77 22.90 16.51
N GLU A 56 5.09 22.86 16.73
CA GLU A 56 5.84 21.61 16.71
C GLU A 56 5.36 20.64 17.81
N ASP A 57 5.05 21.15 19.00
CA ASP A 57 4.55 20.36 20.13
C ASP A 57 3.21 19.69 19.83
N ASP A 58 2.33 20.35 19.07
CA ASP A 58 1.07 19.74 18.59
C ASP A 58 1.36 18.49 17.75
N LEU A 59 2.36 18.59 16.85
CA LEU A 59 2.71 17.50 15.94
C LEU A 59 3.43 16.36 16.68
N ILE A 60 4.35 16.68 17.58
CA ILE A 60 5.04 15.70 18.43
C ILE A 60 4.01 14.93 19.26
N SER A 61 3.12 15.63 19.96
CA SER A 61 2.07 15.03 20.79
C SER A 61 1.16 14.10 19.98
N LEU A 62 0.81 14.49 18.75
CA LEU A 62 0.00 13.68 17.86
C LEU A 62 0.70 12.37 17.47
N VAL A 63 1.97 12.45 17.10
CA VAL A 63 2.76 11.29 16.68
C VAL A 63 3.04 10.36 17.87
N GLU A 64 3.40 10.89 19.04
CA GLU A 64 3.63 10.11 20.26
C GLU A 64 2.37 9.38 20.73
N LYS A 65 1.21 10.05 20.68
CA LYS A 65 -0.08 9.41 20.97
C LYS A 65 -0.33 8.23 20.03
N LYS A 66 0.02 8.37 18.74
CA LYS A 66 -0.12 7.27 17.78
C LYS A 66 0.88 6.15 18.04
N TRP A 67 2.11 6.48 18.41
CA TRP A 67 3.19 5.53 18.68
C TRP A 67 2.81 4.51 19.75
N LYS A 68 2.13 4.96 20.82
CA LYS A 68 1.64 4.11 21.92
C LYS A 68 0.70 2.97 21.47
N THR A 69 0.05 3.11 20.31
CA THR A 69 -0.93 2.13 19.80
C THR A 69 -0.50 1.45 18.51
N ALA A 70 0.28 2.13 17.66
CA ALA A 70 0.64 1.62 16.34
C ALA A 70 1.93 2.29 15.84
N GLN A 71 3.06 1.69 16.19
CA GLN A 71 4.41 2.19 15.87
C GLN A 71 4.61 2.53 14.39
N VAL A 72 4.39 1.56 13.49
CA VAL A 72 4.53 1.76 12.03
C VAL A 72 3.58 2.84 11.50
N ARG A 73 2.39 3.01 12.10
CA ARG A 73 1.46 4.06 11.67
C ARG A 73 1.93 5.44 12.12
N ALA A 74 2.54 5.54 13.30
CA ALA A 74 3.10 6.79 13.81
C ALA A 74 4.25 7.29 12.94
N SER A 75 5.17 6.40 12.52
CA SER A 75 6.25 6.77 11.58
C SER A 75 5.70 7.29 10.25
N ARG A 76 4.66 6.62 9.71
CA ARG A 76 3.99 7.07 8.47
C ARG A 76 3.28 8.40 8.65
N LEU A 77 2.64 8.62 9.80
CA LEU A 77 2.02 9.89 10.15
C LEU A 77 3.08 11.01 10.19
N ALA A 78 4.20 10.81 10.89
CA ALA A 78 5.29 11.77 10.95
C ALA A 78 5.84 12.11 9.56
N ALA A 79 6.06 11.09 8.72
CA ALA A 79 6.49 11.29 7.33
C ALA A 79 5.46 12.09 6.52
N GLU A 80 4.16 11.84 6.70
CA GLU A 80 3.11 12.58 6.01
C GLU A 80 3.02 14.05 6.48
N LEU A 81 3.08 14.29 7.79
CA LEU A 81 3.09 15.63 8.38
C LEU A 81 4.28 16.44 7.83
N LYS A 82 5.47 15.85 7.77
CA LYS A 82 6.66 16.49 7.19
C LYS A 82 6.47 16.86 5.72
N VAL A 83 5.86 15.99 4.92
CA VAL A 83 5.60 16.29 3.51
C VAL A 83 4.54 17.39 3.36
N PHE A 84 3.48 17.35 4.17
CA PHE A 84 2.38 18.31 4.12
C PHE A 84 2.82 19.71 4.56
N PHE A 85 3.35 19.86 5.77
CA PHE A 85 3.79 21.15 6.30
C PHE A 85 5.02 21.68 5.56
N GLY A 86 5.94 20.80 5.14
CA GLY A 86 7.06 21.18 4.27
C GLY A 86 6.62 21.65 2.88
N TRP A 87 5.49 21.14 2.34
CA TRP A 87 4.91 21.70 1.11
C TRP A 87 4.26 23.06 1.38
N ALA A 88 3.48 23.18 2.46
CA ALA A 88 2.80 24.41 2.85
C ALA A 88 3.76 25.58 3.11
N ALA A 89 4.96 25.29 3.62
CA ALA A 89 6.03 26.25 3.86
C ALA A 89 6.96 26.48 2.64
N SER A 90 6.68 25.84 1.51
CA SER A 90 7.49 25.98 0.30
C SER A 90 6.86 26.90 -0.74
N LEU A 91 7.66 27.35 -1.72
CA LEU A 91 7.17 28.10 -2.87
C LEU A 91 6.04 27.39 -3.65
N ARG A 92 5.95 26.05 -3.56
CA ARG A 92 4.88 25.26 -4.21
C ARG A 92 3.53 25.37 -3.47
N GLY A 93 3.56 25.68 -2.18
CA GLY A 93 2.39 25.89 -1.32
C GLY A 93 2.12 27.36 -1.06
N LYS A 94 2.47 28.26 -2.01
CA LYS A 94 2.30 29.71 -1.85
C LYS A 94 0.87 30.13 -1.50
N GLU A 95 -0.14 29.37 -1.92
CA GLU A 95 -1.53 29.58 -1.52
C GLU A 95 -1.79 29.38 -0.02
N VAL A 96 -0.99 28.54 0.64
CA VAL A 96 -0.98 28.40 2.09
C VAL A 96 -0.11 29.46 2.75
N SER A 97 1.05 29.77 2.16
CA SER A 97 1.99 30.79 2.67
C SER A 97 2.37 30.57 4.14
N LEU A 98 2.70 29.33 4.50
CA LEU A 98 3.22 29.06 5.85
C LEU A 98 4.68 29.56 5.92
N THR A 99 5.02 30.38 6.90
CA THR A 99 6.35 30.99 6.99
C THR A 99 7.39 30.05 7.57
N VAL A 100 7.00 29.23 8.55
CA VAL A 100 7.87 28.28 9.25
C VAL A 100 7.22 26.90 9.21
N ASP A 101 7.98 25.88 8.87
CA ASP A 101 7.53 24.47 8.88
C ASP A 101 7.62 23.90 10.31
N PRO A 102 6.50 23.69 11.02
CA PRO A 102 6.51 23.10 12.36
C PRO A 102 6.90 21.61 12.34
N ALA A 103 6.88 20.94 11.19
CA ALA A 103 7.24 19.53 11.05
C ALA A 103 8.72 19.32 10.69
N ARG A 104 9.51 20.40 10.58
CA ARG A 104 10.90 20.35 10.08
C ARG A 104 11.77 19.35 10.86
N ARG A 105 11.63 19.35 12.19
CA ARG A 105 12.39 18.49 13.13
C ARG A 105 11.66 17.21 13.51
N LEU A 106 10.47 16.96 12.98
CA LEU A 106 9.68 15.76 13.32
C LEU A 106 10.38 14.45 12.94
N GLY A 107 11.37 14.50 12.03
CA GLY A 107 12.21 13.36 11.67
C GLY A 107 13.25 12.97 12.73
N ASP A 108 13.49 13.81 13.73
CA ASP A 108 14.40 13.53 14.85
C ASP A 108 13.74 12.61 15.88
N LEU A 109 12.41 12.47 15.82
CA LEU A 109 11.68 11.46 16.58
C LEU A 109 12.10 10.07 16.07
N ARG A 110 13.03 9.43 16.79
CA ARG A 110 13.47 8.08 16.49
C ARG A 110 12.49 7.07 17.06
N PHE A 111 11.72 6.52 16.16
CA PHE A 111 10.76 5.45 16.38
C PHE A 111 11.33 4.17 15.79
N PRO A 112 12.01 3.31 16.58
CA PRO A 112 12.62 2.10 16.06
C PRO A 112 11.52 1.18 15.51
N GLU A 113 11.42 1.08 14.19
CA GLU A 113 10.56 0.09 13.56
C GLU A 113 11.24 -1.26 13.60
N THR A 114 10.62 -2.23 14.27
CA THR A 114 11.07 -3.62 14.19
C THR A 114 10.70 -4.17 12.81
N PRO A 115 11.68 -4.51 11.96
CA PRO A 115 11.38 -5.12 10.67
C PRO A 115 10.68 -6.47 10.91
N ARG A 116 9.69 -6.79 10.08
CA ARG A 116 9.05 -8.10 10.14
C ARG A 116 10.08 -9.17 9.74
N SER A 117 10.47 -10.00 10.69
CA SER A 117 11.43 -11.10 10.51
C SER A 117 10.75 -12.45 10.24
N ARG A 118 9.46 -12.60 10.60
CA ARG A 118 8.70 -13.83 10.42
C ARG A 118 8.72 -14.29 8.96
N LYS A 119 9.06 -15.56 8.77
CA LYS A 119 8.96 -16.30 7.51
C LYS A 119 8.16 -17.58 7.77
N LEU A 120 7.58 -18.15 6.73
CA LEU A 120 6.92 -19.45 6.85
C LEU A 120 7.98 -20.53 7.11
N GLY A 121 7.81 -21.28 8.20
CA GLY A 121 8.56 -22.50 8.47
C GLY A 121 8.15 -23.64 7.52
N MET A 122 8.91 -24.74 7.53
CA MET A 122 8.57 -25.91 6.71
C MET A 122 7.23 -26.53 7.13
N ASP A 123 6.98 -26.67 8.43
CA ASP A 123 5.71 -27.22 8.94
C ASP A 123 4.52 -26.32 8.59
N GLU A 124 4.69 -25.00 8.65
CA GLU A 124 3.66 -24.04 8.23
C GLU A 124 3.39 -24.12 6.72
N LEU A 125 4.40 -24.42 5.90
CA LEU A 125 4.22 -24.67 4.47
C LEU A 125 3.41 -25.95 4.23
N ASP A 126 3.65 -27.01 5.00
CA ASP A 126 2.87 -28.24 4.90
C ASP A 126 1.41 -28.00 5.29
N TRP A 127 1.15 -27.26 6.37
CA TRP A 127 -0.20 -26.85 6.75
C TRP A 127 -0.85 -25.97 5.69
N PHE A 128 -0.10 -25.02 5.13
CA PHE A 128 -0.58 -24.15 4.06
C PHE A 128 -0.97 -24.96 2.81
N LEU A 129 -0.12 -25.89 2.38
CA LEU A 129 -0.39 -26.74 1.22
C LEU A 129 -1.55 -27.71 1.49
N GLY A 130 -1.66 -28.25 2.70
CA GLY A 130 -2.77 -29.09 3.14
C GLY A 130 -4.11 -28.36 3.10
N GLY A 131 -4.17 -27.13 3.61
CA GLY A 131 -5.36 -26.28 3.51
C GLY A 131 -5.67 -25.91 2.06
N LEU A 132 -4.64 -25.57 1.28
CA LEU A 132 -4.81 -25.18 -0.12
C LEU A 132 -5.33 -26.33 -1.01
N ALA A 133 -5.08 -27.58 -0.63
CA ALA A 133 -5.62 -28.75 -1.33
C ALA A 133 -7.16 -28.80 -1.31
N GLN A 134 -7.79 -28.23 -0.28
CA GLN A 134 -9.25 -28.18 -0.12
C GLN A 134 -9.90 -26.99 -0.84
N GLU A 135 -9.10 -26.02 -1.27
CA GLU A 135 -9.60 -24.83 -1.95
C GLU A 135 -9.95 -25.10 -3.42
N PRO A 136 -10.88 -24.31 -4.01
CA PRO A 136 -11.20 -24.39 -5.43
C PRO A 136 -9.95 -24.30 -6.32
N ARG A 137 -9.95 -25.07 -7.41
CA ARG A 137 -8.78 -25.22 -8.31
C ARG A 137 -8.14 -23.90 -8.73
N HIS A 138 -8.95 -22.88 -9.03
CA HIS A 138 -8.45 -21.57 -9.46
C HIS A 138 -7.67 -20.84 -8.36
N PHE A 139 -8.15 -20.92 -7.11
CA PHE A 139 -7.52 -20.30 -5.95
C PHE A 139 -6.23 -21.03 -5.60
N ARG A 140 -6.29 -22.36 -5.54
CA ARG A 140 -5.14 -23.25 -5.36
C ARG A 140 -4.04 -22.98 -6.39
N ARG A 141 -4.39 -22.89 -7.68
CA ARG A 141 -3.44 -22.56 -8.75
C ARG A 141 -2.76 -21.20 -8.54
N GLY A 142 -3.54 -20.17 -8.19
CA GLY A 142 -2.99 -18.82 -7.97
C GLY A 142 -2.03 -18.74 -6.80
N MET A 143 -2.35 -19.40 -5.70
CA MET A 143 -1.51 -19.44 -4.51
C MET A 143 -0.24 -20.27 -4.74
N LEU A 144 -0.33 -21.43 -5.41
CA LEU A 144 0.86 -22.22 -5.79
C LEU A 144 1.79 -21.44 -6.71
N LEU A 145 1.23 -20.75 -7.72
CA LEU A 145 2.02 -19.91 -8.62
C LEU A 145 2.70 -18.76 -7.87
N TRP A 146 1.97 -18.13 -6.94
CA TRP A 146 2.51 -17.05 -6.10
C TRP A 146 3.64 -17.53 -5.20
N LEU A 147 3.48 -18.69 -4.56
CA LEU A 147 4.51 -19.32 -3.73
C LEU A 147 5.76 -19.68 -4.55
N LEU A 148 5.58 -20.23 -5.75
CA LEU A 148 6.68 -20.65 -6.62
C LEU A 148 7.50 -19.48 -7.16
N ILE A 149 6.85 -18.37 -7.52
CA ILE A 149 7.49 -17.24 -8.20
C ILE A 149 7.98 -16.16 -7.22
N ALA A 150 7.37 -16.07 -6.04
CA ALA A 150 7.62 -15.00 -5.07
C ALA A 150 7.42 -13.57 -5.65
N ALA A 151 6.59 -13.43 -6.70
CA ALA A 151 6.18 -12.13 -7.22
C ALA A 151 5.26 -11.40 -6.22
N ARG A 152 5.01 -10.10 -6.42
CA ARG A 152 4.02 -9.42 -5.57
C ARG A 152 2.65 -10.01 -5.85
N PHE A 153 1.86 -10.20 -4.80
CA PHE A 153 0.52 -10.78 -4.91
C PHE A 153 -0.34 -10.07 -5.98
N SER A 154 -0.30 -8.74 -6.02
CA SER A 154 -1.02 -7.96 -7.05
C SER A 154 -0.52 -8.24 -8.47
N GLU A 155 0.77 -8.50 -8.67
CA GLU A 155 1.32 -8.80 -10.00
C GLU A 155 0.77 -10.13 -10.52
N VAL A 156 0.61 -11.13 -9.64
CA VAL A 156 0.02 -12.45 -9.97
C VAL A 156 -1.48 -12.35 -10.24
N VAL A 157 -2.23 -11.68 -9.36
CA VAL A 157 -3.69 -11.61 -9.46
C VAL A 157 -4.17 -10.81 -10.68
N PHE A 158 -3.37 -9.83 -11.12
CA PHE A 158 -3.64 -9.02 -12.31
C PHE A 158 -2.82 -9.46 -13.53
N ALA A 159 -2.28 -10.69 -13.53
CA ALA A 159 -1.56 -11.23 -14.66
C ALA A 159 -2.51 -11.50 -15.84
N LYS A 160 -2.02 -11.23 -17.05
CA LYS A 160 -2.72 -11.56 -18.30
C LYS A 160 -2.05 -12.76 -18.96
N THR A 161 -2.85 -13.58 -19.64
CA THR A 161 -2.35 -14.76 -20.36
C THR A 161 -1.35 -14.37 -21.46
N SER A 162 -1.56 -13.24 -22.12
CA SER A 162 -0.69 -12.69 -23.16
C SER A 162 0.69 -12.22 -22.68
N GLU A 163 0.91 -12.12 -21.37
CA GLU A 163 2.20 -11.71 -20.80
C GLU A 163 3.23 -12.84 -20.76
N LEU A 164 2.80 -14.08 -21.01
CA LEU A 164 3.68 -15.23 -21.13
C LEU A 164 4.01 -15.45 -22.61
N VAL A 165 5.28 -15.27 -22.95
CA VAL A 165 5.80 -15.46 -24.30
C VAL A 165 7.05 -16.32 -24.22
N HIS A 166 7.09 -17.43 -24.96
CA HIS A 166 8.22 -18.38 -24.99
C HIS A 166 8.70 -18.80 -23.58
N GLY A 167 7.76 -19.04 -22.66
CA GLY A 167 8.06 -19.48 -21.30
C GLY A 167 8.54 -18.38 -20.35
N ILE A 168 8.57 -17.12 -20.80
CA ILE A 168 8.94 -15.96 -19.99
C ILE A 168 7.69 -15.14 -19.71
N TRP A 169 7.32 -15.03 -18.43
CA TRP A 169 6.28 -14.11 -17.99
C TRP A 169 6.87 -12.72 -17.79
N THR A 170 6.37 -11.73 -18.53
CA THR A 170 6.80 -10.34 -18.42
C THR A 170 5.74 -9.50 -17.71
N ILE A 171 6.06 -9.05 -16.50
CA ILE A 171 5.26 -8.08 -15.76
C ILE A 171 5.56 -6.69 -16.34
N PRO A 172 4.56 -5.98 -16.88
CA PRO A 172 4.76 -4.67 -17.50
C PRO A 172 5.10 -3.60 -16.45
N ALA A 173 5.85 -2.58 -16.87
CA ALA A 173 6.35 -1.51 -16.01
C ALA A 173 5.22 -0.75 -15.30
N GLU A 174 4.07 -0.61 -15.96
CA GLU A 174 2.88 0.09 -15.49
C GLU A 174 2.25 -0.61 -14.28
N ARG A 175 2.31 -1.96 -14.25
CA ARG A 175 1.82 -2.76 -13.11
C ARG A 175 2.88 -2.92 -12.03
N SER A 176 4.16 -2.81 -12.38
CA SER A 176 5.25 -2.97 -11.42
C SER A 176 5.28 -1.87 -10.37
N LYS A 177 5.64 -2.23 -9.13
CA LYS A 177 5.73 -1.28 -8.02
C LYS A 177 6.77 -0.19 -8.28
N ASN A 178 7.93 -0.58 -8.83
CA ASN A 178 9.09 0.30 -9.07
C ASN A 178 9.08 0.97 -10.46
N GLY A 179 8.08 0.69 -11.30
CA GLY A 179 8.02 1.26 -12.66
C GLY A 179 8.99 0.62 -13.65
N GLN A 180 9.56 -0.54 -13.34
CA GLN A 180 10.42 -1.31 -14.24
C GLN A 180 9.74 -2.62 -14.60
N ALA A 181 9.82 -3.02 -15.86
CA ALA A 181 9.34 -4.32 -16.30
C ALA A 181 10.15 -5.43 -15.62
N HIS A 182 9.48 -6.51 -15.22
CA HIS A 182 10.11 -7.64 -14.54
C HIS A 182 9.85 -8.91 -15.35
N ARG A 183 10.92 -9.57 -15.78
CA ARG A 183 10.85 -10.80 -16.59
C ARG A 183 11.17 -12.00 -15.71
N ILE A 184 10.31 -13.00 -15.75
CA ILE A 184 10.40 -14.21 -14.92
C ILE A 184 10.34 -15.42 -15.85
N ALA A 185 11.42 -16.19 -15.93
CA ALA A 185 11.41 -17.46 -16.65
C ALA A 185 10.65 -18.51 -15.83
N LEU A 186 9.66 -19.16 -16.45
CA LEU A 186 8.84 -20.17 -15.78
C LEU A 186 9.39 -21.56 -16.05
N ALA A 187 9.68 -22.30 -14.97
CA ALA A 187 9.96 -23.72 -15.04
C ALA A 187 8.72 -24.52 -15.49
N PRO A 188 8.84 -25.80 -15.91
CA PRO A 188 7.71 -26.59 -16.40
C PRO A 188 6.51 -26.62 -15.46
N TRP A 189 6.72 -26.62 -14.14
CA TRP A 189 5.63 -26.56 -13.19
C TRP A 189 4.92 -25.20 -13.16
N GLY A 190 5.68 -24.11 -13.22
CA GLY A 190 5.13 -22.75 -13.35
C GLY A 190 4.32 -22.59 -14.63
N LEU A 191 4.78 -23.15 -15.75
CA LEU A 191 4.03 -23.16 -17.01
C LEU A 191 2.70 -23.91 -16.90
N ARG A 192 2.66 -25.04 -16.19
CA ARG A 192 1.40 -25.78 -15.91
C ARG A 192 0.42 -25.02 -15.02
N LEU A 193 0.90 -24.03 -14.26
CA LEU A 193 0.06 -23.16 -13.43
C LEU A 193 -0.30 -21.85 -14.15
N PHE A 194 0.47 -21.45 -15.16
CA PHE A 194 0.28 -20.23 -15.94
C PHE A 194 -0.51 -20.50 -17.22
N HIS A 195 -1.79 -20.85 -17.08
CA HIS A 195 -2.67 -21.06 -18.23
C HIS A 195 -4.09 -20.58 -17.97
N SER A 196 -4.74 -20.01 -18.97
CA SER A 196 -6.15 -19.63 -18.90
C SER A 196 -6.74 -19.53 -20.30
N ASN A 197 -8.03 -19.77 -20.45
CA ASN A 197 -8.76 -19.57 -21.71
C ASN A 197 -9.34 -18.15 -21.83
N SER A 198 -9.03 -17.27 -20.88
CA SER A 198 -9.43 -15.86 -20.87
C SER A 198 -8.23 -14.92 -21.01
N GLU A 199 -8.50 -13.63 -21.24
CA GLU A 199 -7.47 -12.58 -21.19
C GLU A 199 -6.69 -12.60 -19.87
N TRP A 200 -7.41 -12.81 -18.76
CA TRP A 200 -6.84 -12.85 -17.42
C TRP A 200 -6.35 -14.25 -17.07
N LEU A 201 -5.21 -14.34 -16.38
CA LEU A 201 -4.72 -15.61 -15.86
C LEU A 201 -5.64 -16.15 -14.75
N PHE A 202 -6.22 -15.25 -13.94
CA PHE A 202 -7.18 -15.57 -12.89
C PHE A 202 -8.45 -14.72 -13.06
N PRO A 203 -9.38 -15.13 -13.94
CA PRO A 203 -10.59 -14.37 -14.22
C PRO A 203 -11.53 -14.33 -13.01
N ALA A 204 -12.27 -13.23 -12.90
CA ALA A 204 -13.44 -13.13 -12.04
C ALA A 204 -14.57 -14.05 -12.52
N GLU A 205 -15.37 -14.60 -11.60
CA GLU A 205 -16.50 -15.47 -11.95
C GLU A 205 -17.69 -14.72 -12.55
N LYS A 206 -17.89 -13.45 -12.16
CA LYS A 206 -19.14 -12.72 -12.43
C LYS A 206 -18.99 -11.47 -13.29
N VAL A 207 -17.76 -11.03 -13.56
CA VAL A 207 -17.47 -9.77 -14.28
C VAL A 207 -16.27 -10.01 -15.18
N GLU A 208 -16.26 -9.47 -16.39
CA GLU A 208 -15.04 -9.43 -17.19
C GLU A 208 -13.95 -8.63 -16.47
N GLY A 209 -12.88 -9.32 -16.07
CA GLY A 209 -11.80 -8.69 -15.33
C GLY A 209 -11.05 -9.64 -14.40
N PRO A 210 -10.03 -9.10 -13.70
CA PRO A 210 -9.29 -9.83 -12.70
C PRO A 210 -10.15 -10.04 -11.45
N ARG A 211 -10.01 -11.21 -10.81
CA ARG A 211 -10.85 -11.62 -9.67
C ARG A 211 -10.90 -10.62 -8.50
N HIS A 212 -9.84 -9.85 -8.27
CA HIS A 212 -9.77 -8.86 -7.18
C HIS A 212 -10.71 -7.64 -7.37
N LYS A 213 -11.24 -7.37 -8.57
CA LYS A 213 -12.11 -6.21 -8.81
C LYS A 213 -13.60 -6.46 -8.53
N VAL A 214 -14.02 -7.70 -8.27
CA VAL A 214 -15.44 -7.97 -7.98
C VAL A 214 -15.74 -7.47 -6.56
N GLY A 215 -16.54 -6.40 -6.46
CA GLY A 215 -16.87 -5.66 -5.23
C GLY A 215 -17.61 -6.43 -4.14
N THR A 216 -17.67 -7.75 -4.20
CA THR A 216 -17.92 -8.57 -3.03
C THR A 216 -16.65 -8.55 -2.18
N LYS A 217 -16.70 -7.95 -0.98
CA LYS A 217 -15.82 -8.41 0.12
C LYS A 217 -15.88 -9.92 0.03
N PRO A 218 -14.81 -10.62 -0.37
CA PRO A 218 -14.96 -12.03 -0.49
C PRO A 218 -15.18 -12.47 0.97
N GLU A 219 -16.13 -13.36 1.20
CA GLU A 219 -16.19 -14.10 2.46
C GLU A 219 -14.94 -14.97 2.49
N ILE A 220 -13.80 -14.31 2.69
CA ILE A 220 -12.50 -14.94 2.75
C ILE A 220 -12.47 -15.51 4.16
N GLY A 221 -12.95 -16.75 4.30
CA GLY A 221 -12.68 -17.59 5.45
C GLY A 221 -11.19 -17.56 5.82
N PHE A 222 -10.30 -17.45 4.82
CA PHE A 222 -8.86 -17.26 5.00
C PHE A 222 -8.46 -16.02 5.83
N TRP A 223 -9.06 -14.82 5.66
CA TRP A 223 -8.72 -13.65 6.50
C TRP A 223 -9.32 -13.74 7.92
N ARG A 224 -10.43 -14.47 8.11
CA ARG A 224 -10.98 -14.76 9.45
C ARG A 224 -10.16 -15.83 10.18
N ALA A 225 -9.65 -16.83 9.46
CA ALA A 225 -8.75 -17.86 10.00
C ALA A 225 -7.38 -17.28 10.35
N TRP A 226 -6.84 -16.36 9.53
CA TRP A 226 -5.56 -15.71 9.80
C TRP A 226 -5.57 -14.81 11.06
N LYS A 227 -6.73 -14.27 11.43
CA LYS A 227 -6.93 -13.52 12.69
C LYS A 227 -7.08 -14.40 13.93
N LYS A 228 -7.26 -15.72 13.76
CA LYS A 228 -7.43 -16.71 14.83
C LYS A 228 -6.17 -17.54 15.08
N TRP A 229 -5.11 -17.30 14.32
CA TRP A 229 -3.83 -17.93 14.59
C TRP A 229 -3.28 -17.34 15.90
N PRO A 230 -2.84 -18.14 16.87
CA PRO A 230 -2.13 -17.60 18.02
C PRO A 230 -0.94 -16.79 17.51
N ASP A 231 -0.81 -15.56 17.99
CA ASP A 231 0.49 -14.90 17.95
C ASP A 231 1.37 -15.73 18.90
N ASP A 232 2.36 -16.45 18.35
CA ASP A 232 3.34 -17.16 19.17
C ASP A 232 4.12 -16.13 20.01
N ASP A 233 4.19 -16.37 21.32
CA ASP A 233 5.00 -15.64 22.31
C ASP A 233 6.49 -15.58 21.92
#